data_AF-A0A087D4J3-F1
#
_entry.id   AF-A0A087D4J3-F1
#
_cell.length_a   1.000
_cell.length_b   1.000
_cell.length_c   1.000
_cell.angle_alpha   90.00
_cell.angle_beta   90.00
_cell.angle_gamma   90.00
#
_symmetry.space_group_name_H-M   'P 1'
#
loop_
_entity.id
_entity.type
_entity.pdbx_description
1 polymer ?
#
loop_
_entity_poly.entity_id
_entity_poly.type
_entity_poly.pdbx_seq_one_letter_code
_entity_poly.pdbx_strand_id
1 'polypeptide(L)'
;MKDFFDVILESSATDTSDVNKRHYSKAKTAINEGVWAGINQTDLVKFFNGCRKLPQWKASEFFQHLDKARVESLFDDIGIDALSQFQRCLGQVNIKASSIDKLPSAVSTWLFEILEANADNRDLLVDGTAFQPEFELLDDLPLAEGHISSGKLHLGRSAVAWRKSPSPPESPDFNVERTYLAQMESAYAEHLHRQIRSRDDLPDRQRKEYDRQRGHFYNAEGLRRNMRDAIDDGETEFHAMKDDLYDGVCDVCNEEYDDGLARMLATLNQAAILPLSGSVITRFPTIVKAAEKKGICHMLVNDTRLEWVSADE
;
A
#
# COMPACT_ATOMS: atom_id res chain seq x y z
N MET A 1 -22.88 12.69 -14.36
CA MET A 1 -23.36 12.11 -13.09
C MET A 1 -24.76 11.54 -13.24
N LYS A 2 -25.78 12.33 -13.61
CA LYS A 2 -27.13 11.83 -13.86
C LYS A 2 -27.18 10.61 -14.78
N ASP A 3 -26.57 10.68 -15.97
CA ASP A 3 -26.59 9.56 -16.94
C ASP A 3 -25.86 8.30 -16.44
N PHE A 4 -24.82 8.45 -15.60
CA PHE A 4 -24.10 7.33 -15.00
C PHE A 4 -24.94 6.63 -13.91
N PHE A 5 -25.59 7.42 -13.06
CA PHE A 5 -26.47 6.90 -12.03
C PHE A 5 -27.78 6.36 -12.61
N ASP A 6 -28.30 6.94 -13.69
CA ASP A 6 -29.44 6.40 -14.43
C ASP A 6 -29.08 5.02 -15.03
N VAL A 7 -27.87 4.83 -15.58
CA VAL A 7 -27.36 3.53 -16.05
C VAL A 7 -27.21 2.50 -14.91
N ILE A 8 -26.68 2.90 -13.75
CA ILE A 8 -26.58 2.04 -12.55
C ILE A 8 -27.96 1.65 -12.00
N LEU A 9 -28.93 2.57 -12.06
CA LEU A 9 -30.28 2.31 -11.59
C LEU A 9 -31.05 1.41 -12.54
N GLU A 10 -30.85 1.58 -13.84
CA GLU A 10 -31.43 0.72 -14.88
C GLU A 10 -30.84 -0.70 -14.83
N SER A 11 -29.54 -0.87 -14.57
CA SER A 11 -28.91 -2.20 -14.43
C SER A 11 -29.33 -2.95 -13.16
N SER A 12 -29.64 -2.22 -12.08
CA SER A 12 -30.15 -2.82 -10.83
C SER A 12 -31.59 -3.32 -10.89
N ALA A 13 -32.34 -2.95 -11.94
CA ALA A 13 -33.74 -3.33 -12.12
C ALA A 13 -33.94 -4.69 -12.81
N THR A 14 -32.86 -5.33 -13.29
CA THR A 14 -32.93 -6.56 -14.11
C THR A 14 -32.59 -7.86 -13.39
N ASP A 15 -32.20 -7.84 -12.11
CA ASP A 15 -31.76 -9.05 -11.42
C ASP A 15 -32.89 -9.68 -10.58
N THR A 16 -33.81 -10.37 -11.26
CA THR A 16 -34.91 -11.09 -10.63
C THR A 16 -34.46 -12.46 -10.12
N SER A 17 -34.26 -12.63 -8.80
CA SER A 17 -34.51 -13.91 -8.14
C SER A 17 -34.76 -13.78 -6.62
N ASP A 18 -35.93 -14.29 -6.22
CA ASP A 18 -36.49 -14.43 -4.86
C ASP A 18 -35.53 -14.98 -3.79
N VAL A 19 -35.55 -14.42 -2.56
CA VAL A 19 -35.83 -15.12 -1.28
C VAL A 19 -36.28 -14.15 -0.14
N ASN A 20 -37.55 -14.25 0.23
CA ASN A 20 -38.25 -14.01 1.52
C ASN A 20 -37.69 -13.13 2.69
N LYS A 21 -38.42 -12.02 2.91
CA LYS A 21 -39.11 -11.50 4.13
C LYS A 21 -38.33 -11.00 5.38
N ARG A 22 -38.54 -9.70 5.68
CA ARG A 22 -39.18 -9.20 6.93
C ARG A 22 -40.10 -8.00 6.64
N HIS A 23 -41.25 -7.97 7.31
CA HIS A 23 -42.33 -7.00 7.14
C HIS A 23 -42.01 -5.65 7.82
N TYR A 24 -41.79 -4.62 7.01
CA TYR A 24 -42.18 -3.24 7.31
C TYR A 24 -42.97 -2.76 6.10
N SER A 25 -44.02 -1.94 6.29
CA SER A 25 -44.83 -1.42 5.18
C SER A 25 -43.98 -0.50 4.30
N LYS A 26 -43.28 -1.08 3.32
CA LYS A 26 -42.47 -0.35 2.35
C LYS A 26 -43.37 0.64 1.61
N ALA A 27 -42.97 1.90 1.60
CA ALA A 27 -43.60 2.90 0.73
C ALA A 27 -43.61 2.37 -0.71
N LYS A 28 -44.69 2.62 -1.45
CA LYS A 28 -44.96 2.05 -2.79
C LYS A 28 -43.89 2.36 -3.85
N THR A 29 -42.91 3.21 -3.52
CA THR A 29 -41.83 3.73 -4.37
C THR A 29 -40.42 3.37 -3.86
N ALA A 30 -40.30 2.53 -2.84
CA ALA A 30 -39.03 2.05 -2.32
C ALA A 30 -38.42 0.99 -3.26
N ILE A 31 -37.12 1.13 -3.53
CA ILE A 31 -36.32 0.16 -4.26
C ILE A 31 -36.28 -1.13 -3.42
N ASN A 32 -36.56 -2.26 -4.06
CA ASN A 32 -36.77 -3.50 -3.32
C ASN A 32 -35.51 -4.35 -3.17
N GLU A 33 -34.54 -4.18 -4.08
CA GLU A 33 -33.39 -5.08 -4.27
C GLU A 33 -32.14 -4.28 -4.68
N GLY A 34 -30.99 -4.93 -4.75
CA GLY A 34 -29.71 -4.30 -5.09
C GLY A 34 -29.08 -3.47 -3.97
N VAL A 35 -28.11 -2.63 -4.32
CA VAL A 35 -27.34 -1.77 -3.40
C VAL A 35 -28.22 -0.69 -2.76
N TRP A 36 -29.29 -0.31 -3.45
CA TRP A 36 -30.20 0.79 -3.09
C TRP A 36 -31.47 0.33 -2.37
N ALA A 37 -31.55 -0.95 -2.00
CA ALA A 37 -32.74 -1.52 -1.38
C ALA A 37 -33.15 -0.74 -0.10
N GLY A 38 -34.43 -0.36 -0.04
CA GLY A 38 -34.99 0.43 1.08
C GLY A 38 -35.09 1.93 0.82
N ILE A 39 -34.38 2.47 -0.18
CA ILE A 39 -34.48 3.89 -0.55
C ILE A 39 -35.64 4.12 -1.54
N ASN A 40 -36.38 5.23 -1.39
CA ASN A 40 -37.33 5.65 -2.42
C ASN A 40 -36.59 6.19 -3.65
N GLN A 41 -37.00 5.77 -4.85
CA GLN A 41 -36.40 6.22 -6.11
C GLN A 41 -36.33 7.75 -6.23
N THR A 42 -37.34 8.47 -5.72
CA THR A 42 -37.36 9.95 -5.72
C THR A 42 -36.30 10.56 -4.81
N ASP A 43 -35.97 9.93 -3.69
CA ASP A 43 -34.92 10.40 -2.78
C ASP A 43 -33.54 10.17 -3.39
N LEU A 44 -33.38 9.03 -4.08
CA LEU A 44 -32.18 8.68 -4.80
C LEU A 44 -31.90 9.61 -6.00
N VAL A 45 -32.94 9.96 -6.77
CA VAL A 45 -32.85 10.96 -7.85
C VAL A 45 -32.47 12.34 -7.31
N LYS A 46 -33.00 12.75 -6.15
CA LYS A 46 -32.63 14.04 -5.53
C LYS A 46 -31.19 14.05 -5.04
N PHE A 47 -30.74 12.92 -4.51
CA PHE A 47 -29.37 12.70 -4.06
C PHE A 47 -28.38 12.81 -5.23
N PHE A 48 -28.59 12.06 -6.31
CA PHE A 48 -27.66 12.05 -7.45
C PHE A 48 -27.73 13.28 -8.36
N ASN A 49 -28.83 14.03 -8.33
CA ASN A 49 -28.90 15.33 -9.01
C ASN A 49 -28.41 16.49 -8.13
N GLY A 50 -27.87 16.22 -6.93
CA GLY A 50 -27.32 17.24 -6.03
C GLY A 50 -28.33 18.29 -5.57
N CYS A 51 -29.64 17.97 -5.62
CA CYS A 51 -30.69 18.96 -5.41
C CYS A 51 -30.98 19.21 -3.92
N ARG A 52 -30.81 18.18 -3.05
CA ARG A 52 -30.95 18.24 -1.58
C ARG A 52 -30.22 17.07 -0.92
N LYS A 53 -29.63 17.28 0.26
CA LYS A 53 -29.19 16.17 1.12
C LYS A 53 -30.31 15.24 1.57
N LEU A 54 -29.93 14.01 1.93
CA LEU A 54 -30.85 13.08 2.57
C LEU A 54 -31.21 13.57 3.99
N PRO A 55 -32.47 13.37 4.44
CA PRO A 55 -32.82 13.59 5.84
C PRO A 55 -31.93 12.75 6.76
N GLN A 56 -31.51 13.34 7.88
CA GLN A 56 -30.56 12.74 8.82
C GLN A 56 -30.86 11.27 9.13
N TRP A 57 -32.08 10.97 9.60
CA TRP A 57 -32.49 9.61 9.96
C TRP A 57 -32.37 8.61 8.80
N LYS A 58 -32.62 9.06 7.57
CA LYS A 58 -32.57 8.23 6.37
C LYS A 58 -31.13 8.01 5.91
N ALA A 59 -30.27 9.02 6.05
CA ALA A 59 -28.84 8.88 5.82
C ALA A 59 -28.21 7.91 6.85
N SER A 60 -28.58 8.02 8.13
CA SER A 60 -28.13 7.09 9.18
C SER A 60 -28.57 5.64 8.91
N GLU A 61 -29.84 5.44 8.55
CA GLU A 61 -30.36 4.11 8.19
C GLU A 61 -29.62 3.53 6.99
N PHE A 62 -29.41 4.34 5.95
CA PHE A 62 -28.76 3.87 4.74
C PHE A 62 -27.26 3.61 4.91
N PHE A 63 -26.55 4.49 5.61
CA PHE A 63 -25.13 4.34 5.93
C PHE A 63 -24.84 3.04 6.69
N GLN A 64 -25.74 2.61 7.59
CA GLN A 64 -25.59 1.36 8.34
C GLN A 64 -25.75 0.08 7.50
N HIS A 65 -26.36 0.18 6.32
CA HIS A 65 -26.71 -0.96 5.48
C HIS A 65 -26.02 -0.97 4.12
N LEU A 66 -25.37 0.13 3.73
CA LEU A 66 -24.61 0.23 2.50
C LEU A 66 -23.31 -0.58 2.61
N ASP A 67 -23.07 -1.41 1.60
CA ASP A 67 -21.84 -2.21 1.51
C ASP A 67 -20.91 -1.60 0.46
N LYS A 68 -19.69 -1.27 0.89
CA LYS A 68 -18.68 -0.60 0.04
C LYS A 68 -18.30 -1.44 -1.18
N ALA A 69 -18.14 -2.74 -1.02
CA ALA A 69 -17.75 -3.65 -2.09
C ALA A 69 -18.90 -3.83 -3.10
N ARG A 70 -20.15 -3.85 -2.63
CA ARG A 70 -21.31 -3.89 -3.53
C ARG A 70 -21.50 -2.60 -4.32
N VAL A 71 -21.11 -1.44 -3.77
CA VAL A 71 -21.08 -0.17 -4.52
C VAL A 71 -19.98 -0.22 -5.59
N GLU A 72 -18.80 -0.72 -5.24
CA GLU A 72 -17.68 -0.85 -6.17
C GLU A 72 -18.01 -1.82 -7.33
N SER A 73 -18.72 -2.91 -7.07
CA SER A 73 -19.13 -3.86 -8.13
C SER A 73 -20.12 -3.29 -9.15
N LEU A 74 -20.75 -2.14 -8.87
CA LEU A 74 -21.62 -1.46 -9.86
C LEU A 74 -20.84 -0.98 -11.10
N PHE A 75 -19.52 -0.93 -10.99
CA PHE A 75 -18.62 -0.48 -12.06
C PHE A 75 -18.14 -1.62 -12.95
N ASP A 76 -18.32 -2.89 -12.54
CA ASP A 76 -17.77 -4.06 -13.23
C ASP A 76 -18.30 -4.21 -14.66
N ASP A 77 -19.57 -3.84 -14.88
CA ASP A 77 -20.24 -3.95 -16.17
C ASP A 77 -20.10 -2.68 -17.05
N ILE A 78 -19.37 -1.66 -16.57
CA ILE A 78 -19.23 -0.38 -17.26
C ILE A 78 -17.98 -0.39 -18.13
N GLY A 79 -18.16 -0.10 -19.42
CA GLY A 79 -17.05 -0.05 -20.38
C GLY A 79 -15.98 0.99 -20.03
N ILE A 80 -14.71 0.68 -20.32
CA ILE A 80 -13.54 1.53 -20.02
C ILE A 80 -13.69 2.96 -20.57
N ASP A 81 -14.29 3.14 -21.75
CA ASP A 81 -14.52 4.46 -22.34
C ASP A 81 -15.51 5.30 -21.52
N ALA A 82 -16.58 4.66 -21.02
CA ALA A 82 -17.57 5.31 -20.16
C ALA A 82 -16.97 5.63 -18.78
N LEU A 83 -16.14 4.75 -18.22
CA LEU A 83 -15.40 5.01 -16.98
C LEU A 83 -14.40 6.17 -17.15
N SER A 84 -13.71 6.22 -18.28
CA SER A 84 -12.78 7.32 -18.61
C SER A 84 -13.50 8.66 -18.73
N GLN A 85 -14.67 8.67 -19.38
CA GLN A 85 -15.52 9.87 -19.45
C GLN A 85 -16.02 10.27 -18.06
N PHE A 86 -16.44 9.30 -17.25
CA PHE A 86 -16.91 9.53 -15.89
C PHE A 86 -15.81 10.12 -14.99
N GLN A 87 -14.60 9.57 -15.02
CA GLN A 87 -13.43 10.10 -14.32
C GLN A 87 -13.14 11.57 -14.70
N ARG A 88 -13.24 11.92 -15.99
CA ARG A 88 -13.10 13.32 -16.44
C ARG A 88 -14.19 14.22 -15.87
N CYS A 89 -15.44 13.76 -15.85
CA CYS A 89 -16.54 14.51 -15.25
C CYS A 89 -16.37 14.71 -13.73
N LEU A 90 -15.87 13.71 -13.02
CA LEU A 90 -15.53 13.83 -11.59
C LEU A 90 -14.43 14.87 -11.36
N GLY A 91 -13.40 14.89 -12.21
CA GLY A 91 -12.33 15.89 -12.14
C GLY A 91 -12.82 17.34 -12.31
N GLN A 92 -13.90 17.56 -13.08
CA GLN A 92 -14.52 18.90 -13.23
C GLN A 92 -15.19 19.41 -11.95
N VAL A 93 -15.59 18.50 -11.06
CA VAL A 93 -16.15 18.80 -9.73
C VAL A 93 -15.13 18.52 -8.62
N ASN A 94 -13.84 18.49 -8.97
CA ASN A 94 -12.70 18.32 -8.07
C ASN A 94 -12.62 16.97 -7.34
N ILE A 95 -13.38 15.97 -7.80
CA ILE A 95 -13.25 14.57 -7.34
C ILE A 95 -12.17 13.89 -8.18
N LYS A 96 -11.02 13.56 -7.59
CA LYS A 96 -9.89 12.95 -8.30
C LYS A 96 -9.81 11.45 -8.01
N ALA A 97 -9.75 10.65 -9.08
CA ALA A 97 -9.28 9.26 -9.05
C ALA A 97 -7.96 9.20 -9.83
N SER A 98 -6.92 8.61 -9.26
CA SER A 98 -5.58 8.54 -9.85
C SER A 98 -5.54 7.70 -11.15
N SER A 99 -6.42 6.71 -11.27
CA SER A 99 -6.57 5.84 -12.43
C SER A 99 -7.98 5.27 -12.54
N ILE A 100 -8.31 4.65 -13.68
CA ILE A 100 -9.64 4.07 -13.95
C ILE A 100 -9.94 2.90 -13.00
N ASP A 101 -8.95 2.08 -12.65
CA ASP A 101 -9.10 0.96 -11.71
C ASP A 101 -9.37 1.42 -10.27
N LYS A 102 -8.95 2.64 -9.91
CA LYS A 102 -9.22 3.26 -8.60
C LYS A 102 -10.55 4.01 -8.55
N LEU A 103 -11.21 4.20 -9.70
CA LEU A 103 -12.46 4.96 -9.83
C LEU A 103 -13.62 4.38 -8.99
N PRO A 104 -13.87 3.06 -8.97
CA PRO A 104 -14.94 2.49 -8.15
C PRO A 104 -14.72 2.82 -6.67
N SER A 105 -13.48 2.66 -6.19
CA SER A 105 -13.18 2.90 -4.77
C SER A 105 -13.25 4.37 -4.40
N ALA A 106 -12.79 5.27 -5.28
CA ALA A 106 -12.90 6.71 -5.07
C ALA A 106 -14.36 7.16 -4.97
N VAL A 107 -15.23 6.67 -5.86
CA VAL A 107 -16.65 7.02 -5.88
C VAL A 107 -17.41 6.39 -4.71
N SER A 108 -17.06 5.16 -4.35
CA SER A 108 -17.62 4.48 -3.18
C SER A 108 -17.27 5.25 -1.90
N THR A 109 -16.01 5.64 -1.72
CA THR A 109 -15.58 6.44 -0.56
C THR A 109 -16.31 7.77 -0.49
N TRP A 110 -16.40 8.49 -1.61
CA TRP A 110 -17.15 9.75 -1.70
C TRP A 110 -18.63 9.60 -1.30
N LEU A 111 -19.28 8.54 -1.80
CA LEU A 111 -20.67 8.25 -1.47
C LEU A 111 -20.87 8.04 0.03
N PHE A 112 -19.99 7.29 0.67
CA PHE A 112 -20.05 7.02 2.11
C PHE A 112 -19.86 8.30 2.94
N GLU A 113 -18.91 9.17 2.57
CA GLU A 113 -18.68 10.42 3.29
C GLU A 113 -19.87 11.39 3.20
N ILE A 114 -20.52 11.48 2.03
CA ILE A 114 -21.75 12.28 1.90
C ILE A 114 -22.84 11.71 2.82
N LEU A 115 -22.97 10.39 2.89
CA LEU A 115 -23.98 9.74 3.72
C LEU A 115 -23.71 9.92 5.20
N GLU A 116 -22.46 9.80 5.63
CA GLU A 116 -22.03 10.06 7.00
C GLU A 116 -22.26 11.53 7.39
N ALA A 117 -21.85 12.47 6.54
CA ALA A 117 -22.10 13.89 6.76
C ALA A 117 -23.61 14.20 6.85
N ASN A 118 -24.43 13.61 5.98
CA ASN A 118 -25.88 13.78 6.05
C ASN A 118 -26.48 13.15 7.32
N ALA A 119 -25.93 12.02 7.80
CA ALA A 119 -26.30 11.39 9.08
C ALA A 119 -25.92 12.24 10.30
N ASP A 120 -24.91 13.09 10.17
CA ASP A 120 -24.54 14.14 11.12
C ASP A 120 -25.27 15.47 10.89
N ASN A 121 -26.24 15.50 9.97
CA ASN A 121 -26.98 16.69 9.56
C ASN A 121 -26.10 17.82 8.96
N ARG A 122 -24.95 17.48 8.36
CA ARG A 122 -24.11 18.34 7.51
C ARG A 122 -24.50 18.21 6.02
N ASP A 123 -24.03 19.10 5.13
CA ASP A 123 -24.29 19.00 3.68
C ASP A 123 -23.03 19.36 2.86
N LEU A 124 -22.15 18.37 2.65
CA LEU A 124 -20.86 18.58 1.97
C LEU A 124 -20.97 19.17 0.56
N LEU A 125 -22.12 19.01 -0.11
CA LEU A 125 -22.34 19.49 -1.47
C LEU A 125 -22.77 20.97 -1.53
N VAL A 126 -23.38 21.48 -0.44
CA VAL A 126 -23.87 22.87 -0.34
C VAL A 126 -22.93 23.75 0.47
N ASP A 127 -22.23 23.18 1.45
CA ASP A 127 -21.36 23.91 2.39
C ASP A 127 -20.07 24.46 1.73
N GLY A 128 -19.88 24.24 0.43
CA GLY A 128 -18.76 24.80 -0.35
C GLY A 128 -17.40 24.24 0.04
N THR A 129 -17.36 23.21 0.88
CA THR A 129 -16.17 22.42 1.17
C THR A 129 -15.69 21.80 -0.13
N ALA A 130 -14.54 22.26 -0.62
CA ALA A 130 -13.87 21.66 -1.76
C ALA A 130 -13.61 20.19 -1.41
N PHE A 131 -14.37 19.29 -2.02
CA PHE A 131 -14.16 17.87 -1.86
C PHE A 131 -12.79 17.54 -2.44
N GLN A 132 -11.84 17.23 -1.57
CA GLN A 132 -10.63 16.48 -1.90
C GLN A 132 -10.84 15.16 -1.16
N PRO A 133 -11.06 14.03 -1.84
CA PRO A 133 -10.84 12.76 -1.18
C PRO A 133 -9.34 12.71 -0.90
N GLU A 134 -8.94 13.20 0.26
CA GLU A 134 -7.68 12.76 0.85
C GLU A 134 -7.89 11.27 1.07
N PHE A 135 -7.21 10.47 0.27
CA PHE A 135 -6.87 9.15 0.73
C PHE A 135 -6.04 9.40 1.99
N GLU A 136 -6.70 9.39 3.16
CA GLU A 136 -6.06 9.29 4.46
C GLU A 136 -5.40 7.91 4.52
N LEU A 137 -4.36 7.72 3.72
CA LEU A 137 -3.47 6.61 3.90
C LEU A 137 -2.59 6.90 5.12
N LEU A 138 -2.40 8.17 5.52
CA LEU A 138 -1.27 8.51 6.40
C LEU A 138 -1.41 9.73 7.33
N ASP A 139 -2.39 10.62 7.18
CA ASP A 139 -2.29 11.94 7.85
C ASP A 139 -2.84 12.03 9.29
N ASP A 140 -3.71 11.12 9.73
CA ASP A 140 -4.27 11.15 11.10
C ASP A 140 -4.31 9.79 11.80
N LEU A 141 -3.46 8.83 11.39
CA LEU A 141 -3.23 7.64 12.22
C LEU A 141 -2.43 8.06 13.46
N PRO A 142 -2.93 7.85 14.69
CA PRO A 142 -2.04 7.92 15.84
C PRO A 142 -0.85 7.00 15.53
N LEU A 143 0.37 7.54 15.67
CA LEU A 143 1.68 6.93 15.40
C LEU A 143 1.89 5.50 15.99
N ALA A 144 0.89 4.93 16.66
CA ALA A 144 0.91 3.72 17.46
C ALA A 144 0.15 2.50 16.87
N GLU A 145 -0.58 2.58 15.75
CA GLU A 145 -1.47 1.46 15.36
C GLU A 145 -1.08 0.65 14.11
N GLY A 146 -0.05 1.06 13.37
CA GLY A 146 0.43 0.29 12.23
C GLY A 146 1.20 -0.97 12.63
N HIS A 147 0.63 -2.15 12.34
CA HIS A 147 1.28 -3.41 12.68
C HIS A 147 0.94 -4.55 11.73
N ILE A 148 1.87 -5.51 11.61
CA ILE A 148 1.65 -6.72 10.82
C ILE A 148 1.17 -7.83 11.75
N SER A 149 -0.04 -8.35 11.51
CA SER A 149 -0.56 -9.54 12.18
C SER A 149 -1.36 -10.41 11.21
N SER A 150 -1.21 -11.73 11.35
CA SER A 150 -1.94 -12.72 10.53
C SER A 150 -1.81 -12.51 9.01
N GLY A 151 -0.64 -12.06 8.54
CA GLY A 151 -0.37 -11.82 7.12
C GLY A 151 -1.06 -10.58 6.54
N LYS A 152 -1.45 -9.63 7.40
CA LYS A 152 -2.01 -8.34 7.01
C LYS A 152 -1.28 -7.21 7.71
N LEU A 153 -1.08 -6.10 6.99
CA LEU A 153 -0.72 -4.82 7.56
C LEU A 153 -2.01 -4.12 7.97
N HIS A 154 -2.16 -3.87 9.26
CA HIS A 154 -3.26 -3.10 9.83
C HIS A 154 -2.80 -1.65 9.98
N LEU A 155 -3.60 -0.72 9.46
CA LEU A 155 -3.43 0.72 9.57
C LEU A 155 -4.76 1.27 10.11
N GLY A 156 -4.84 1.47 11.43
CA GLY A 156 -6.10 1.81 12.11
C GLY A 156 -7.15 0.71 11.90
N ARG A 157 -8.27 1.06 11.26
CA ARG A 157 -9.36 0.11 10.93
C ARG A 157 -9.18 -0.61 9.60
N SER A 158 -8.23 -0.18 8.78
CA SER A 158 -7.96 -0.74 7.46
C SER A 158 -6.93 -1.85 7.55
N ALA A 159 -7.07 -2.89 6.71
CA ALA A 159 -6.13 -3.99 6.66
C ALA A 159 -5.87 -4.42 5.22
N VAL A 160 -4.60 -4.46 4.83
CA VAL A 160 -4.13 -4.88 3.51
C VAL A 160 -3.27 -6.13 3.62
N ALA A 161 -3.27 -6.97 2.58
CA ALA A 161 -2.45 -8.17 2.57
C ALA A 161 -0.96 -7.82 2.71
N TRP A 162 -0.28 -8.45 3.65
CA TRP A 162 1.16 -8.30 3.87
C TRP A 162 1.81 -9.67 3.85
N ARG A 163 2.40 -10.00 2.71
CA ARG A 163 2.96 -11.33 2.46
C ARG A 163 4.25 -11.51 3.22
N LYS A 164 4.49 -12.72 3.70
CA LYS A 164 5.78 -13.09 4.28
C LYS A 164 6.87 -12.94 3.22
N SER A 165 8.02 -12.39 3.62
CA SER A 165 9.19 -12.31 2.75
C SER A 165 9.57 -13.70 2.23
N PRO A 166 9.93 -13.81 0.94
CA PRO A 166 10.37 -15.08 0.36
C PRO A 166 11.65 -15.56 1.05
N SER A 167 11.80 -16.88 1.17
CA SER A 167 13.11 -17.44 1.51
C SER A 167 14.06 -17.30 0.31
N PRO A 168 15.37 -17.12 0.53
CA PRO A 168 16.35 -17.18 -0.54
C PRO A 168 16.25 -18.52 -1.29
N PRO A 169 16.40 -18.54 -2.63
CA PRO A 169 16.51 -19.76 -3.40
C PRO A 169 17.79 -20.52 -3.02
N GLU A 170 17.78 -21.84 -3.23
CA GLU A 170 18.92 -22.71 -2.89
C GLU A 170 20.21 -22.23 -3.57
N SER A 171 20.16 -22.01 -4.89
CA SER A 171 21.22 -21.37 -5.66
C SER A 171 20.98 -19.85 -5.75
N PRO A 172 22.03 -19.01 -5.69
CA PRO A 172 21.91 -17.57 -5.92
C PRO A 172 21.25 -17.22 -7.27
N ASP A 173 20.30 -16.28 -7.25
CA ASP A 173 19.74 -15.71 -8.47
C ASP A 173 20.70 -14.65 -9.04
N PHE A 174 21.31 -14.98 -10.18
CA PHE A 174 22.30 -14.13 -10.83
C PHE A 174 21.79 -12.73 -11.18
N ASN A 175 20.49 -12.54 -11.44
CA ASN A 175 19.96 -11.25 -11.87
C ASN A 175 19.84 -10.24 -10.73
N VAL A 176 19.70 -10.72 -9.49
CA VAL A 176 19.42 -9.85 -8.34
C VAL A 176 20.44 -10.01 -7.21
N GLU A 177 21.18 -11.12 -7.15
CA GLU A 177 22.15 -11.37 -6.07
C GLU A 177 23.61 -11.22 -6.47
N ARG A 178 23.94 -11.19 -7.76
CA ARG A 178 25.33 -11.27 -8.22
C ARG A 178 26.24 -10.19 -7.63
N THR A 179 25.84 -8.92 -7.70
CA THR A 179 26.74 -7.80 -7.39
C THR A 179 27.08 -7.76 -5.89
N TYR A 180 26.06 -7.79 -5.02
CA TYR A 180 26.31 -7.77 -3.58
C TYR A 180 26.97 -9.05 -3.06
N LEU A 181 26.65 -10.22 -3.65
CA LEU A 181 27.32 -11.47 -3.28
C LEU A 181 28.80 -11.45 -3.66
N ALA A 182 29.14 -10.96 -4.85
CA ALA A 182 30.55 -10.82 -5.26
C ALA A 182 31.33 -9.91 -4.30
N GLN A 183 30.75 -8.77 -3.92
CA GLN A 183 31.34 -7.86 -2.92
C GLN A 183 31.52 -8.54 -1.55
N MET A 184 30.52 -9.31 -1.09
CA MET A 184 30.61 -10.06 0.16
C MET A 184 31.63 -11.20 0.09
N GLU A 185 31.73 -11.91 -1.03
CA GLU A 185 32.74 -12.95 -1.26
C GLU A 185 34.16 -12.37 -1.27
N SER A 186 34.37 -11.23 -1.93
CA SER A 186 35.63 -10.48 -1.88
C SER A 186 35.98 -10.03 -0.47
N ALA A 187 35.01 -9.50 0.29
CA ALA A 187 35.20 -9.09 1.68
C ALA A 187 35.65 -10.27 2.56
N TYR A 188 35.04 -11.45 2.40
CA TYR A 188 35.50 -12.66 3.08
C TYR A 188 36.88 -13.14 2.59
N ALA A 189 37.20 -12.95 1.31
CA ALA A 189 38.49 -13.34 0.75
C ALA A 189 39.64 -12.51 1.33
N GLU A 190 39.46 -11.19 1.46
CA GLU A 190 40.41 -10.30 2.12
C GLU A 190 40.63 -10.70 3.58
N HIS A 191 39.55 -10.81 4.36
CA HIS A 191 39.61 -11.11 5.80
C HIS A 191 40.23 -12.47 6.12
N LEU A 192 39.97 -13.48 5.28
CA LEU A 192 40.49 -14.84 5.48
C LEU A 192 41.83 -15.07 4.75
N HIS A 193 42.34 -14.06 4.03
CA HIS A 193 43.53 -14.12 3.19
C HIS A 193 43.55 -15.36 2.28
N ARG A 194 42.41 -15.67 1.67
CA ARG A 194 42.26 -16.83 0.77
C ARG A 194 41.19 -16.57 -0.28
N GLN A 195 41.29 -17.27 -1.40
CA GLN A 195 40.29 -17.16 -2.44
C GLN A 195 38.92 -17.72 -1.99
N ILE A 196 37.88 -16.90 -2.11
CA ILE A 196 36.47 -17.28 -1.93
C ILE A 196 35.76 -16.99 -3.25
N ARG A 197 35.17 -18.01 -3.87
CA ARG A 197 34.39 -17.87 -5.13
C ARG A 197 32.90 -18.15 -4.92
N SER A 198 32.57 -18.70 -3.77
CA SER A 198 31.22 -19.08 -3.42
C SER A 198 31.10 -19.27 -1.92
N ARG A 199 29.85 -19.34 -1.46
CA ARG A 199 29.48 -19.87 -0.15
C ARG A 199 30.24 -21.14 0.23
N ASP A 200 30.48 -22.04 -0.72
CA ASP A 200 31.08 -23.35 -0.44
C ASP A 200 32.55 -23.30 -0.07
N ASP A 201 33.21 -22.21 -0.40
CA ASP A 201 34.59 -21.95 0.00
C ASP A 201 34.69 -21.39 1.42
N LEU A 202 33.58 -21.08 2.11
CA LEU A 202 33.60 -20.48 3.46
C LEU A 202 33.66 -21.55 4.57
N PRO A 203 34.34 -21.25 5.71
CA PRO A 203 34.23 -22.07 6.91
C PRO A 203 32.80 -22.04 7.47
N ASP A 204 32.42 -23.04 8.26
CA ASP A 204 31.04 -23.24 8.74
C ASP A 204 30.41 -22.01 9.42
N ARG A 205 31.20 -21.25 10.19
CA ARG A 205 30.71 -20.05 10.88
C ARG A 205 30.34 -18.97 9.85
N GLN A 206 31.25 -18.63 8.96
CA GLN A 206 31.05 -17.61 7.92
C GLN A 206 29.99 -18.04 6.89
N ARG A 207 29.87 -19.34 6.62
CA ARG A 207 28.80 -19.89 5.77
C ARG A 207 27.41 -19.61 6.33
N LYS A 208 27.20 -19.81 7.64
CA LYS A 208 25.92 -19.47 8.30
C LYS A 208 25.64 -17.97 8.25
N GLU A 209 26.69 -17.16 8.40
CA GLU A 209 26.58 -15.70 8.30
C GLU A 209 26.23 -15.25 6.89
N TYR A 210 26.87 -15.83 5.87
CA TYR A 210 26.57 -15.61 4.45
C TYR A 210 25.10 -15.93 4.13
N ASP A 211 24.61 -17.09 4.58
CA ASP A 211 23.20 -17.48 4.39
C ASP A 211 22.24 -16.51 5.09
N ARG A 212 22.63 -16.01 6.27
CA ARG A 212 21.85 -14.99 6.99
C ARG A 212 21.80 -13.67 6.24
N GLN A 213 22.90 -13.25 5.60
CA GLN A 213 22.94 -12.04 4.78
C GLN A 213 22.05 -12.15 3.54
N ARG A 214 22.07 -13.31 2.85
CA ARG A 214 21.10 -13.59 1.77
C ARG A 214 19.66 -13.50 2.28
N GLY A 215 19.38 -14.02 3.47
CA GLY A 215 18.08 -13.87 4.14
C GLY A 215 17.69 -12.41 4.36
N HIS A 216 18.62 -11.55 4.77
CA HIS A 216 18.37 -10.11 4.92
C HIS A 216 18.04 -9.45 3.59
N PHE A 217 18.76 -9.76 2.50
CA PHE A 217 18.44 -9.26 1.16
C PHE A 217 16.99 -9.60 0.75
N TYR A 218 16.56 -10.85 0.92
CA TYR A 218 15.20 -11.25 0.57
C TYR A 218 14.12 -10.69 1.53
N ASN A 219 14.48 -10.37 2.78
CA ASN A 219 13.59 -9.61 3.66
C ASN A 219 13.35 -8.20 3.11
N ALA A 220 14.40 -7.51 2.65
CA ALA A 220 14.27 -6.20 2.01
C ALA A 220 13.48 -6.27 0.69
N GLU A 221 13.69 -7.29 -0.15
CA GLU A 221 12.88 -7.51 -1.36
C GLU A 221 11.40 -7.78 -1.02
N GLY A 222 11.15 -8.54 0.05
CA GLY A 222 9.80 -8.77 0.58
C GLY A 222 9.13 -7.47 1.04
N LEU A 223 9.87 -6.61 1.76
CA LEU A 223 9.40 -5.29 2.17
C LEU A 223 9.06 -4.42 0.95
N ARG A 224 9.97 -4.30 -0.02
CA ARG A 224 9.76 -3.53 -1.26
C ARG A 224 8.50 -3.97 -2.00
N ARG A 225 8.34 -5.28 -2.20
CA ARG A 225 7.16 -5.85 -2.88
C ARG A 225 5.87 -5.55 -2.12
N ASN A 226 5.87 -5.74 -0.80
CA ASN A 226 4.69 -5.43 0.01
C ASN A 226 4.35 -3.94 -0.04
N MET A 227 5.33 -3.04 0.03
CA MET A 227 5.10 -1.61 -0.08
C MET A 227 4.50 -1.26 -1.44
N ARG A 228 5.11 -1.71 -2.54
CA ARG A 228 4.61 -1.50 -3.90
C ARG A 228 3.18 -2.01 -4.10
N ASP A 229 2.85 -3.16 -3.53
CA ASP A 229 1.55 -3.79 -3.71
C ASP A 229 0.46 -3.21 -2.77
N ALA A 230 0.85 -2.66 -1.61
CA ALA A 230 -0.08 -2.28 -0.55
C ALA A 230 -0.25 -0.76 -0.34
N ILE A 231 0.69 0.06 -0.84
CA ILE A 231 0.75 1.51 -0.59
C ILE A 231 0.80 2.21 -1.96
N ASP A 232 -0.05 3.21 -2.15
CA ASP A 232 0.03 4.07 -3.33
C ASP A 232 1.38 4.80 -3.32
N ASP A 233 2.08 4.84 -4.47
CA ASP A 233 3.48 5.28 -4.58
C ASP A 233 4.49 4.51 -3.71
N GLY A 234 4.16 3.28 -3.29
CA GLY A 234 4.98 2.46 -2.41
C GLY A 234 6.40 2.15 -2.90
N GLU A 235 6.62 2.14 -4.22
CA GLU A 235 7.98 2.02 -4.79
C GLU A 235 8.80 3.30 -4.53
N THR A 236 8.19 4.48 -4.72
CA THR A 236 8.80 5.79 -4.43
C THR A 236 9.14 5.90 -2.94
N GLU A 237 8.21 5.49 -2.06
CA GLU A 237 8.44 5.45 -0.61
C GLU A 237 9.59 4.50 -0.23
N PHE A 238 9.69 3.34 -0.87
CA PHE A 238 10.81 2.43 -0.65
C PHE A 238 12.14 3.06 -1.09
N HIS A 239 12.16 3.76 -2.22
CA HIS A 239 13.34 4.49 -2.69
C HIS A 239 13.75 5.59 -1.71
N ALA A 240 12.81 6.41 -1.21
CA ALA A 240 13.08 7.44 -0.23
C ALA A 240 13.65 6.88 1.09
N MET A 241 13.14 5.73 1.55
CA MET A 241 13.70 5.01 2.69
C MET A 241 15.12 4.48 2.41
N LYS A 242 15.38 3.99 1.20
CA LYS A 242 16.70 3.51 0.80
C LYS A 242 17.72 4.65 0.71
N ASP A 243 17.29 5.84 0.26
CA ASP A 243 18.11 7.06 0.24
C ASP A 243 18.45 7.54 1.64
N ASP A 244 17.46 7.61 2.54
CA ASP A 244 17.68 7.97 3.95
C ASP A 244 18.61 6.97 4.68
N LEU A 245 18.46 5.67 4.41
CA LEU A 245 19.41 4.67 4.93
C LEU A 245 20.82 4.89 4.37
N TYR A 246 20.95 5.19 3.07
CA TYR A 246 22.24 5.47 2.46
C TYR A 246 22.93 6.65 3.13
N ASP A 247 22.23 7.78 3.28
CA ASP A 247 22.78 9.00 3.89
C ASP A 247 23.23 8.74 5.34
N GLY A 248 22.56 7.84 6.07
CA GLY A 248 22.95 7.49 7.44
C GLY A 248 24.04 6.43 7.59
N VAL A 249 24.49 5.80 6.49
CA VAL A 249 25.50 4.73 6.54
C VAL A 249 26.69 4.94 5.60
N CYS A 250 26.61 5.87 4.64
CA CYS A 250 27.65 6.09 3.65
C CYS A 250 28.97 6.54 4.28
N ASP A 251 28.94 7.43 5.27
CA ASP A 251 30.13 7.87 5.99
C ASP A 251 30.82 6.69 6.70
N VAL A 252 30.04 5.87 7.43
CA VAL A 252 30.56 4.67 8.10
C VAL A 252 31.12 3.68 7.10
N CYS A 253 30.49 3.50 5.93
CA CYS A 253 31.00 2.65 4.87
C CYS A 253 32.36 3.15 4.33
N ASN A 254 32.53 4.46 4.23
CA ASN A 254 33.72 5.09 3.66
C ASN A 254 34.86 5.31 4.65
N GLU A 255 34.68 4.92 5.93
CA GLU A 255 35.76 4.92 6.91
C GLU A 255 36.89 3.93 6.54
N GLU A 256 38.04 4.10 7.20
CA GLU A 256 39.17 3.18 7.08
C GLU A 256 38.93 1.92 7.92
N TYR A 257 39.14 0.76 7.32
CA TYR A 257 39.02 -0.55 7.96
C TYR A 257 40.18 -1.46 7.57
N ASP A 258 40.49 -2.42 8.43
CA ASP A 258 41.54 -3.42 8.17
C ASP A 258 41.25 -4.29 6.93
N ASP A 259 39.97 -4.56 6.65
CA ASP A 259 39.51 -5.34 5.50
C ASP A 259 38.04 -5.02 5.14
N GLY A 260 37.60 -5.47 3.97
CA GLY A 260 36.23 -5.26 3.50
C GLY A 260 35.15 -5.97 4.34
N LEU A 261 35.49 -7.03 5.09
CA LEU A 261 34.53 -7.69 5.98
C LEU A 261 34.23 -6.80 7.18
N ALA A 262 35.26 -6.17 7.76
CA ALA A 262 35.11 -5.20 8.84
C ALA A 262 34.24 -4.01 8.39
N ARG A 263 34.50 -3.46 7.19
CA ARG A 263 33.68 -2.40 6.59
C ARG A 263 32.21 -2.80 6.42
N MET A 264 31.97 -3.97 5.82
CA MET A 264 30.62 -4.50 5.63
C MET A 264 29.89 -4.65 6.98
N LEU A 265 30.53 -5.28 7.97
CA LEU A 265 29.92 -5.52 9.27
C LEU A 265 29.63 -4.22 10.02
N ALA A 266 30.54 -3.24 9.98
CA ALA A 266 30.33 -1.92 10.58
C ALA A 266 29.11 -1.22 9.96
N THR A 267 29.04 -1.19 8.62
CA THR A 267 27.94 -0.55 7.89
C THR A 267 26.60 -1.23 8.17
N LEU A 268 26.56 -2.57 8.13
CA LEU A 268 25.34 -3.34 8.45
C LEU A 268 24.90 -3.17 9.90
N ASN A 269 25.84 -3.01 10.84
CA ASN A 269 25.51 -2.77 12.24
C ASN A 269 24.97 -1.36 12.47
N GLN A 270 25.53 -0.35 11.80
CA GLN A 270 25.00 1.01 11.79
C GLN A 270 23.57 1.03 11.22
N ALA A 271 23.36 0.40 10.05
CA ALA A 271 22.05 0.26 9.43
C ALA A 271 21.00 -0.37 10.36
N ALA A 272 21.40 -1.35 11.19
CA ALA A 272 20.47 -2.03 12.10
C ALA A 272 19.90 -1.13 13.19
N ILE A 273 20.67 -0.12 13.63
CA ILE A 273 20.31 0.77 14.74
C ILE A 273 19.86 2.16 14.28
N LEU A 274 20.13 2.53 13.01
CA LEU A 274 19.79 3.83 12.46
C LEU A 274 18.26 4.06 12.49
N PRO A 275 17.76 5.11 13.17
CA PRO A 275 16.38 5.54 13.03
C PRO A 275 16.18 6.10 11.62
N LEU A 276 15.17 5.60 10.90
CA LEU A 276 14.81 6.11 9.58
C LEU A 276 13.63 7.07 9.70
N SER A 277 13.60 8.06 8.82
CA SER A 277 12.54 9.07 8.72
C SER A 277 12.19 9.46 7.28
N GLY A 278 12.92 8.95 6.28
CA GLY A 278 12.74 9.28 4.86
C GLY A 278 11.54 8.65 4.19
N SER A 279 10.80 7.78 4.86
CA SER A 279 9.52 7.25 4.36
C SER A 279 8.51 7.17 5.49
N VAL A 280 7.25 7.38 5.17
CA VAL A 280 6.16 7.28 6.13
C VAL A 280 6.04 5.89 6.77
N ILE A 281 6.45 4.82 6.06
CA ILE A 281 6.40 3.45 6.59
C ILE A 281 7.32 3.26 7.80
N THR A 282 8.36 4.10 7.92
CA THR A 282 9.34 4.04 9.01
C THR A 282 8.75 4.47 10.35
N ARG A 283 7.60 5.16 10.32
CA ARG A 283 6.79 5.49 11.50
C ARG A 283 6.17 4.27 12.17
N PHE A 284 6.23 3.09 11.53
CA PHE A 284 5.70 1.83 12.03
C PHE A 284 6.85 0.85 12.35
N PRO A 285 7.35 0.82 13.60
CA PRO A 285 8.58 0.11 13.95
C PRO A 285 8.49 -1.42 13.78
N THR A 286 7.27 -1.96 13.68
CA THR A 286 7.04 -3.40 13.49
C THR A 286 7.23 -3.86 12.04
N ILE A 287 7.33 -2.93 11.09
CA ILE A 287 7.42 -3.20 9.65
C ILE A 287 8.89 -3.21 9.20
N VAL A 288 9.64 -2.14 9.51
CA VAL A 288 11.04 -1.98 9.07
C VAL A 288 11.98 -2.33 10.22
N LYS A 289 12.45 -3.58 10.27
CA LYS A 289 13.34 -4.07 11.33
C LYS A 289 14.79 -4.08 10.86
N ALA A 290 15.69 -4.46 11.76
CA ALA A 290 17.12 -4.55 11.47
C ALA A 290 17.44 -5.45 10.26
N ALA A 291 16.67 -6.52 10.04
CA ALA A 291 16.92 -7.43 8.93
C ALA A 291 16.65 -6.78 7.57
N GLU A 292 15.56 -6.02 7.45
CA GLU A 292 15.22 -5.27 6.24
C GLU A 292 16.26 -4.18 5.99
N LYS A 293 16.66 -3.41 7.01
CA LYS A 293 17.70 -2.38 6.88
C LYS A 293 19.03 -2.95 6.38
N LYS A 294 19.48 -4.08 6.96
CA LYS A 294 20.67 -4.80 6.46
C LYS A 294 20.51 -5.28 5.02
N GLY A 295 19.32 -5.74 4.65
CA GLY A 295 19.01 -6.13 3.28
C GLY A 295 19.05 -4.97 2.29
N ILE A 296 18.60 -3.78 2.69
CA ILE A 296 18.65 -2.57 1.86
C ILE A 296 20.10 -2.15 1.61
N CYS A 297 21.03 -2.33 2.56
CA CYS A 297 22.46 -2.14 2.30
C CYS A 297 22.96 -3.04 1.15
N HIS A 298 22.52 -4.31 1.10
CA HIS A 298 22.86 -5.19 -0.03
C HIS A 298 22.26 -4.70 -1.35
N MET A 299 21.05 -4.13 -1.34
CA MET A 299 20.47 -3.47 -2.51
C MET A 299 21.27 -2.24 -2.93
N LEU A 300 21.75 -1.43 -1.99
CA LEU A 300 22.61 -0.27 -2.28
C LEU A 300 23.95 -0.69 -2.90
N VAL A 301 24.49 -1.85 -2.53
CA VAL A 301 25.67 -2.43 -3.20
C VAL A 301 25.34 -2.86 -4.63
N ASN A 302 24.17 -3.48 -4.85
CA ASN A 302 23.71 -3.77 -6.21
C ASN A 302 23.55 -2.50 -7.06
N ASP A 303 23.12 -1.41 -6.44
CA ASP A 303 22.99 -0.09 -7.06
C ASP A 303 24.32 0.65 -7.20
N THR A 304 25.46 0.05 -6.81
CA THR A 304 26.80 0.67 -6.84
C THR A 304 26.93 1.95 -5.99
N ARG A 305 26.08 2.08 -4.97
CA ARG A 305 26.10 3.23 -4.03
C ARG A 305 26.94 2.95 -2.79
N LEU A 306 27.01 1.69 -2.37
CA LEU A 306 27.90 1.21 -1.31
C LEU A 306 28.86 0.17 -1.89
N GLU A 307 30.10 0.18 -1.41
CA GLU A 307 31.12 -0.79 -1.80
C GLU A 307 31.85 -1.26 -0.54
N TRP A 308 32.00 -2.58 -0.38
CA TRP A 308 32.72 -3.17 0.77
C TRP A 308 34.18 -3.40 0.46
N VAL A 309 34.48 -3.76 -0.78
CA VAL A 309 35.81 -3.95 -1.32
C VAL A 309 35.89 -3.10 -2.59
N SER A 310 36.87 -2.21 -2.63
CA SER A 310 37.15 -1.42 -3.83
C SER A 310 37.72 -2.34 -4.91
N ALA A 311 37.25 -2.18 -6.15
CA ALA A 311 37.85 -2.86 -7.29
C ALA A 311 39.21 -2.21 -7.63
N ASP A 312 40.23 -2.59 -6.87
CA ASP A 312 41.66 -2.26 -7.04
C ASP A 312 42.06 -0.77 -6.88
N GLU A 313 42.91 -0.51 -5.88
CA GLU A 313 44.17 0.23 -6.10
C GLU A 313 45.25 -0.75 -6.57
#